data_AF-A0A2S6PPR8-F1
#
_entry.id   AF-A0A2S6PPR8-F1
#
_cell.length_a   1.000
_cell.length_b   1.000
_cell.length_c   1.000
_cell.angle_alpha   90.00
_cell.angle_beta   90.00
_cell.angle_gamma   90.00
#
_symmetry.space_group_name_H-M   'P 1'
#
loop_
_entity.id
_entity.type
_entity.pdbx_description
1 polymer ?
#
loop_
_entity_poly.entity_id
_entity_poly.type
_entity_poly.pdbx_seq_one_letter_code
_entity_poly.pdbx_strand_id
1 'polypeptide(L)'
;MTVHALNELLLVCSLVLLVAVAAVRISSRSGLPSLLLYLGIGIAMGQDGIFDVKFDNAELTQVIGYAALVVILAEGGLGTKWKEVKPALPAAAMLSTIGVGISVGVTASAAHYLVGLDWRQALIIGAVVSSTDAAAVFSVLRKVPLPSRITGVLEAESGFNDAPVVILVVAFSAVGPVEHWYVLVGEIALELAIGAAIGLAVGWLGSYGIRHVALPASGLYPIAVMAIAVSAYAAGAMAHGSGFLAVYLAAMVLGNSKLPHWPATRGFADGLGWLAQIGMFVLLGLLVTPHDLIDDFWPAVVVGLVLTAVARPLSVFISLAPFRLPRREKALMSWAGLRGAVPIILATIPMVSGIEGSTRVFNIVFVLVIVYTLIQGPTLPWLAKTLNISDDPSETADLGIESAPLERLRGHLLSVAVPGKSKMHGVEVAELRLPAGAAVTLVVRDGKSFVPAPSTVLRRGDELLVVATDPVRDAAEARLRAVGQGGKLAGWLGTSGADRTDEATVDMPHLAKLARKLGKGGESRPADKAGSGGTPR
;
A
#
# COMPACT_ATOMS: atom_id res chain seq x y z
N MET A 1 35.72 -0.13 5.34
CA MET A 1 35.01 1.10 5.77
C MET A 1 35.63 1.63 7.04
N THR A 2 35.98 2.92 7.10
CA THR A 2 36.37 3.60 8.34
C THR A 2 35.15 4.13 9.07
N VAL A 3 35.25 4.45 10.36
CA VAL A 3 34.14 5.04 11.15
C VAL A 3 33.69 6.37 10.55
N HIS A 4 34.60 7.15 9.96
CA HIS A 4 34.27 8.41 9.30
C HIS A 4 33.39 8.19 8.06
N ALA A 5 33.76 7.26 7.19
CA ALA A 5 32.95 6.89 6.02
C ALA A 5 31.58 6.32 6.42
N LEU A 6 31.51 5.59 7.54
CA LEU A 6 30.24 5.13 8.10
C LEU A 6 29.35 6.31 8.54
N ASN A 7 29.91 7.33 9.20
CA ASN A 7 29.16 8.50 9.64
C ASN A 7 28.58 9.28 8.45
N GLU A 8 29.36 9.46 7.38
CA GLU A 8 28.90 10.09 6.14
C GLU A 8 27.78 9.28 5.49
N LEU A 9 27.95 7.96 5.38
CA LEU A 9 26.94 7.08 4.81
C LEU A 9 25.65 7.09 5.63
N LEU A 10 25.73 7.06 6.95
CA LEU A 10 24.55 7.16 7.83
C LEU A 10 23.85 8.51 7.68
N LEU A 11 24.59 9.61 7.56
CA LEU A 11 24.02 10.94 7.35
C LEU A 11 23.29 11.00 5.99
N VAL A 12 23.90 10.50 4.93
CA VAL A 12 23.28 10.47 3.59
C VAL A 12 22.04 9.58 3.60
N CYS A 13 22.13 8.34 4.08
CA CYS A 13 20.99 7.42 4.13
C CYS A 13 19.83 7.97 4.97
N SER A 14 20.11 8.58 6.13
CA SER A 14 19.05 9.18 6.96
C SER A 14 18.42 10.40 6.30
N LEU A 15 19.21 11.26 5.66
CA LEU A 15 18.69 12.42 4.92
C LEU A 15 17.81 11.98 3.74
N VAL A 16 18.25 10.98 2.98
CA VAL A 16 17.48 10.39 1.88
C VAL A 16 16.13 9.86 2.36
N LEU A 17 16.12 9.11 3.46
CA LEU A 17 14.88 8.58 4.03
C LEU A 17 13.96 9.71 4.50
N LEU A 18 14.48 10.75 5.15
CA LEU A 18 13.69 11.91 5.57
C LEU A 18 13.09 12.66 4.37
N VAL A 19 13.88 12.88 3.32
CA VAL A 19 13.43 13.50 2.08
C VAL A 19 12.37 12.63 1.38
N ALA A 20 12.57 11.32 1.30
CA ALA A 20 11.61 10.39 0.72
C ALA A 20 10.27 10.41 1.48
N VAL A 21 10.31 10.40 2.82
CA VAL A 21 9.12 10.51 3.67
C VAL A 21 8.40 11.84 3.46
N ALA A 22 9.14 12.96 3.36
CA ALA A 22 8.55 14.26 3.05
C ALA A 22 7.92 14.28 1.64
N ALA A 23 8.57 13.64 0.66
CA ALA A 23 8.11 13.54 -0.72
C ALA A 23 6.77 12.79 -0.86
N VAL A 24 6.46 11.82 0.01
CA VAL A 24 5.15 11.14 0.06
C VAL A 24 4.00 12.14 0.12
N ARG A 25 4.14 13.19 0.92
CA ARG A 25 3.08 14.21 1.10
C ARG A 25 2.82 14.98 -0.19
N ILE A 26 3.87 15.24 -0.97
CA ILE A 26 3.78 15.88 -2.29
C ILE A 26 3.14 14.90 -3.29
N SER A 27 3.57 13.64 -3.29
CA SER A 27 3.02 12.58 -4.15
C SER A 27 1.52 12.40 -4.02
N SER A 28 1.01 12.50 -2.79
CA SER A 28 -0.42 12.30 -2.50
C SER A 28 -1.35 13.28 -3.26
N ARG A 29 -0.79 14.37 -3.80
CA ARG A 29 -1.51 15.38 -4.57
C ARG A 29 -1.32 15.28 -6.09
N SER A 30 -0.22 14.69 -6.57
CA SER A 30 0.12 14.69 -8.00
C SER A 30 -0.59 13.62 -8.84
N GLY A 31 -1.21 12.62 -8.21
CA GLY A 31 -1.87 11.51 -8.90
C GLY A 31 -0.88 10.54 -9.58
N LEU A 32 0.42 10.77 -9.42
CA LEU A 32 1.49 9.91 -9.89
C LEU A 32 1.85 8.86 -8.84
N PRO A 33 2.31 7.66 -9.26
CA PRO A 33 2.87 6.67 -8.36
C PRO A 33 4.04 7.23 -7.55
N SER A 34 3.99 7.08 -6.22
CA SER A 34 5.03 7.57 -5.30
C SER A 34 6.42 6.98 -5.57
N LEU A 35 6.46 5.75 -6.07
CA LEU A 35 7.67 5.07 -6.53
C LEU A 35 8.51 5.87 -7.54
N LEU A 36 7.88 6.61 -8.46
CA LEU A 36 8.62 7.43 -9.43
C LEU A 36 9.40 8.57 -8.77
N LEU A 37 8.89 9.11 -7.65
CA LEU A 37 9.59 10.16 -6.92
C LEU A 37 10.85 9.62 -6.25
N TYR A 38 10.78 8.41 -5.66
CA TYR A 38 11.94 7.78 -5.04
C TYR A 38 13.02 7.44 -6.06
N LEU A 39 12.59 6.95 -7.23
CA LEU A 39 13.49 6.72 -8.36
C LEU A 39 14.16 8.01 -8.82
N GLY A 40 13.38 9.10 -8.95
CA GLY A 40 13.90 10.42 -9.29
C GLY A 40 14.88 10.99 -8.25
N ILE A 41 14.65 10.74 -6.96
CA ILE A 41 15.62 11.09 -5.90
C ILE A 41 16.92 10.31 -6.11
N GLY A 42 16.84 9.00 -6.39
CA GLY A 42 18.01 8.18 -6.71
C GLY A 42 18.80 8.72 -7.91
N ILE A 43 18.11 9.01 -9.02
CA ILE A 43 18.73 9.57 -10.24
C ILE A 43 19.38 10.93 -9.95
N ALA A 44 18.69 11.80 -9.20
CA ALA A 44 19.23 13.12 -8.85
C ALA A 44 20.45 13.04 -7.92
N MET A 45 20.62 11.94 -7.18
CA MET A 45 21.80 11.68 -6.37
C MET A 45 22.91 10.97 -7.13
N GLY A 46 22.55 10.11 -8.09
CA GLY A 46 23.46 9.27 -8.83
C GLY A 46 24.36 10.02 -9.81
N GLN A 47 24.99 9.25 -10.69
CA GLN A 47 25.87 9.77 -11.72
C GLN A 47 25.09 10.71 -12.67
N ASP A 48 25.71 11.83 -13.07
CA ASP A 48 25.08 12.96 -13.79
C ASP A 48 23.99 13.73 -12.99
N GLY A 49 23.77 13.37 -11.73
CA GLY A 49 22.88 14.05 -10.80
C GLY A 49 23.49 15.29 -10.14
N ILE A 50 22.78 15.83 -9.16
CA ILE A 50 23.19 16.99 -8.36
C ILE A 50 24.42 16.66 -7.50
N PHE A 51 24.52 15.43 -7.00
CA PHE A 51 25.56 14.98 -6.08
C PHE A 51 26.66 14.13 -6.74
N ASP A 52 26.46 13.74 -8.01
CA ASP A 52 27.38 12.91 -8.81
C ASP A 52 27.92 11.67 -8.07
N VAL A 53 27.05 10.98 -7.33
CA VAL A 53 27.43 9.77 -6.59
C VAL A 53 27.59 8.62 -7.58
N LYS A 54 28.84 8.26 -7.87
CA LYS A 54 29.16 7.12 -8.73
C LYS A 54 28.90 5.81 -8.01
N PHE A 55 27.86 5.11 -8.45
CA PHE A 55 27.48 3.82 -7.91
C PHE A 55 27.32 2.81 -9.04
N ASP A 56 28.36 1.99 -9.22
CA ASP A 56 28.41 0.98 -10.28
C ASP A 56 28.60 -0.41 -9.66
N ASN A 57 27.58 -0.85 -8.92
CA ASN A 57 27.58 -2.18 -8.31
C ASN A 57 26.23 -2.87 -8.49
N ALA A 58 26.07 -3.50 -9.66
CA ALA A 58 24.88 -4.26 -10.01
C ALA A 58 24.65 -5.46 -9.08
N GLU A 59 25.71 -6.11 -8.59
CA GLU A 59 25.62 -7.26 -7.66
C GLU A 59 25.04 -6.83 -6.31
N LEU A 60 25.58 -5.78 -5.71
CA LEU A 60 25.06 -5.22 -4.47
C LEU A 60 23.61 -4.75 -4.64
N THR A 61 23.30 -4.13 -5.78
CA THR A 61 21.94 -3.71 -6.12
C THR A 61 20.99 -4.88 -6.21
N GLN A 62 21.39 -5.97 -6.87
CA GLN A 62 20.61 -7.19 -6.99
C GLN A 62 20.34 -7.80 -5.61
N VAL A 63 21.37 -7.95 -4.77
CA VAL A 63 21.25 -8.56 -3.44
C VAL A 63 20.33 -7.76 -2.53
N ILE A 64 20.51 -6.43 -2.46
CA ILE A 64 19.64 -5.55 -1.68
C ILE A 64 18.23 -5.54 -2.27
N GLY A 65 18.10 -5.51 -3.60
CA GLY A 65 16.83 -5.57 -4.32
C GLY A 65 16.06 -6.85 -4.00
N TYR A 66 16.72 -8.01 -3.96
CA TYR A 66 16.10 -9.28 -3.59
C TYR A 66 15.65 -9.28 -2.13
N ALA A 67 16.50 -8.82 -1.21
CA ALA A 67 16.14 -8.71 0.20
C ALA A 67 14.92 -7.80 0.41
N ALA A 68 14.89 -6.66 -0.30
CA ALA A 68 13.76 -5.74 -0.26
C ALA A 68 12.51 -6.35 -0.91
N LEU A 69 12.64 -7.10 -2.01
CA LEU A 69 11.52 -7.79 -2.66
C LEU A 69 10.90 -8.87 -1.75
N VAL A 70 11.72 -9.61 -1.01
CA VAL A 70 11.22 -10.58 -0.01
C VAL A 70 10.37 -9.87 1.05
N VAL A 71 10.80 -8.71 1.53
CA VAL A 71 10.03 -7.92 2.51
C VAL A 71 8.75 -7.36 1.90
N ILE A 72 8.78 -6.88 0.66
CA ILE A 72 7.61 -6.36 -0.06
C ILE A 72 6.57 -7.47 -0.28
N LEU A 73 7.00 -8.66 -0.73
CA LEU A 73 6.10 -9.79 -0.93
C LEU A 73 5.56 -10.34 0.40
N ALA A 74 6.34 -10.29 1.48
CA ALA A 74 5.86 -10.62 2.81
C ALA A 74 4.79 -9.64 3.31
N GLU A 75 5.00 -8.33 3.11
CA GLU A 75 4.00 -7.30 3.45
C GLU A 75 2.73 -7.48 2.62
N GLY A 76 2.87 -7.64 1.29
CA GLY A 76 1.75 -7.86 0.37
C GLY A 76 0.96 -9.12 0.73
N GLY A 77 1.65 -10.25 0.93
CA GLY A 77 1.02 -11.50 1.33
C GLY A 77 0.27 -11.40 2.66
N LEU A 78 0.84 -10.72 3.67
CA LEU A 78 0.15 -10.48 4.94
C LEU A 78 -1.13 -9.65 4.77
N GLY A 79 -1.19 -8.78 3.76
CA GLY A 79 -2.34 -7.91 3.49
C GLY A 79 -3.44 -8.62 2.71
N THR A 80 -3.07 -9.63 1.94
CA THR A 80 -3.99 -10.37 1.08
C THR A 80 -5.06 -11.11 1.88
N LYS A 81 -6.32 -10.76 1.66
CA LYS A 81 -7.47 -11.44 2.27
C LYS A 81 -7.88 -12.65 1.46
N TRP A 82 -7.79 -13.84 2.05
CA TRP A 82 -8.12 -15.11 1.38
C TRP A 82 -9.55 -15.17 0.82
N LYS A 83 -10.50 -14.52 1.49
CA LYS A 83 -11.90 -14.48 1.04
C LYS A 83 -12.09 -13.73 -0.28
N GLU A 84 -11.25 -12.74 -0.55
CA GLU A 84 -11.30 -11.90 -1.76
C GLU A 84 -10.49 -12.54 -2.89
N VAL A 85 -9.36 -13.18 -2.58
CA VAL A 85 -8.51 -13.85 -3.58
C VAL A 85 -9.03 -15.22 -4.00
N LYS A 86 -9.63 -16.02 -3.11
CA LYS A 86 -10.08 -17.38 -3.44
C LYS A 86 -10.98 -17.46 -4.68
N PRO A 87 -11.98 -16.57 -4.88
CA PRO A 87 -12.79 -16.56 -6.10
C PRO A 87 -12.00 -16.16 -7.36
N ALA A 88 -10.97 -15.33 -7.22
CA ALA A 88 -10.13 -14.81 -8.30
C ALA A 88 -8.98 -15.75 -8.69
N LEU A 89 -8.62 -16.71 -7.82
CA LEU A 89 -7.45 -17.57 -7.95
C LEU A 89 -7.33 -18.27 -9.33
N PRO A 90 -8.39 -18.88 -9.91
CA PRO A 90 -8.26 -19.54 -11.20
C PRO A 90 -7.95 -18.56 -12.35
N ALA A 91 -8.55 -17.36 -12.29
CA ALA A 91 -8.30 -16.31 -13.28
C ALA A 91 -6.87 -15.76 -13.16
N ALA A 92 -6.41 -15.51 -11.94
CA ALA A 92 -5.05 -15.07 -11.66
C ALA A 92 -4.01 -16.12 -12.07
N ALA A 93 -4.26 -17.41 -11.82
CA ALA A 93 -3.38 -18.49 -12.25
C ALA A 93 -3.26 -18.57 -13.78
N MET A 94 -4.35 -18.40 -14.53
CA MET A 94 -4.33 -18.37 -15.99
C MET A 94 -3.61 -17.12 -16.55
N LEU A 95 -3.74 -15.98 -15.89
CA LEU A 95 -2.96 -14.78 -16.23
C LEU A 95 -1.47 -14.97 -15.95
N SER A 96 -1.13 -15.53 -14.80
CA SER A 96 0.25 -15.77 -14.35
C SER A 96 0.98 -16.85 -15.15
N THR A 97 0.27 -17.72 -15.87
CA THR A 97 0.88 -18.80 -16.67
C THR A 97 0.76 -18.50 -18.16
N ILE A 98 -0.42 -18.66 -18.72
CA ILE A 98 -0.70 -18.43 -20.15
C ILE A 98 -0.54 -16.95 -20.50
N GLY A 99 -1.00 -16.06 -19.63
CA GLY A 99 -0.92 -14.62 -19.89
C GLY A 99 0.52 -14.12 -19.93
N VAL A 100 1.36 -14.59 -19.01
CA VAL A 100 2.81 -14.36 -19.02
C VAL A 100 3.43 -14.90 -20.30
N GLY A 101 3.19 -16.16 -20.64
CA GLY A 101 3.74 -16.76 -21.86
C GLY A 101 3.40 -15.97 -23.14
N ILE A 102 2.14 -15.53 -23.28
CA ILE A 102 1.70 -14.67 -24.39
C ILE A 102 2.42 -13.32 -24.35
N SER A 103 2.47 -12.68 -23.17
CA SER A 103 3.09 -11.36 -23.01
C SER A 103 4.58 -11.41 -23.35
N VAL A 104 5.30 -12.42 -22.88
CA VAL A 104 6.71 -12.66 -23.18
C VAL A 104 6.90 -12.89 -24.67
N GLY A 105 6.15 -13.82 -25.27
CA GLY A 105 6.29 -14.17 -26.68
C GLY A 105 6.06 -12.98 -27.63
N VAL A 106 4.98 -12.21 -27.41
CA VAL A 106 4.67 -11.03 -28.24
C VAL A 106 5.70 -9.93 -28.04
N THR A 107 6.08 -9.64 -26.80
CA THR A 107 7.01 -8.54 -26.49
C THR A 107 8.43 -8.87 -26.95
N ALA A 108 8.87 -10.13 -26.77
CA ALA A 108 10.16 -10.60 -27.27
C ALA A 108 10.20 -10.56 -28.81
N SER A 109 9.14 -11.02 -29.49
CA SER A 109 9.07 -10.95 -30.95
C SER A 109 9.19 -9.50 -31.44
N ALA A 110 8.52 -8.57 -30.78
CA ALA A 110 8.61 -7.15 -31.10
C ALA A 110 10.00 -6.57 -30.83
N ALA A 111 10.62 -6.91 -29.71
CA ALA A 111 11.97 -6.49 -29.37
C ALA A 111 13.00 -7.02 -30.39
N HIS A 112 12.83 -8.25 -30.88
CA HIS A 112 13.70 -8.81 -31.92
C HIS A 112 13.48 -8.12 -33.27
N TYR A 113 12.24 -8.08 -33.78
CA TYR A 113 11.97 -7.62 -35.14
C TYR A 113 11.92 -6.10 -35.32
N LEU A 114 11.50 -5.33 -34.30
CA LEU A 114 11.36 -3.88 -34.41
C LEU A 114 12.59 -3.12 -33.91
N VAL A 115 13.27 -3.64 -32.88
CA VAL A 115 14.45 -3.00 -32.28
C VAL A 115 15.76 -3.62 -32.77
N GLY A 116 15.72 -4.87 -33.27
CA GLY A 116 16.90 -5.58 -33.76
C GLY A 116 17.74 -6.22 -32.67
N LEU A 117 17.15 -6.53 -31.51
CA LEU A 117 17.84 -7.23 -30.41
C LEU A 117 17.98 -8.72 -30.70
N ASP A 118 19.01 -9.37 -30.17
CA ASP A 118 19.12 -10.83 -30.25
C ASP A 118 17.96 -11.52 -29.53
N TRP A 119 17.58 -12.72 -29.98
CA TRP A 119 16.48 -13.49 -29.38
C TRP A 119 16.60 -13.66 -27.87
N ARG A 120 17.82 -13.89 -27.38
CA ARG A 120 18.09 -14.02 -25.95
C ARG A 120 17.78 -12.73 -25.19
N GLN A 121 18.28 -11.58 -25.66
CA GLN A 121 18.00 -10.28 -25.06
C GLN A 121 16.51 -9.94 -25.13
N ALA A 122 15.87 -10.23 -26.27
CA ALA A 122 14.46 -10.01 -26.49
C ALA A 122 13.57 -10.85 -25.55
N LEU A 123 13.91 -12.12 -25.34
CA LEU A 123 13.23 -13.02 -24.39
C LEU A 123 13.42 -12.55 -22.94
N ILE A 124 14.62 -12.11 -22.57
CA ILE A 124 14.88 -11.53 -21.24
C ILE A 124 14.03 -10.28 -21.04
N ILE A 125 14.03 -9.33 -21.99
CA ILE A 125 13.20 -8.12 -21.92
C ILE A 125 11.73 -8.52 -21.78
N GLY A 126 11.24 -9.41 -22.64
CA GLY A 126 9.85 -9.90 -22.61
C GLY A 126 9.46 -10.51 -21.27
N ALA A 127 10.33 -11.34 -20.69
CA ALA A 127 10.15 -11.92 -19.36
C ALA A 127 10.11 -10.84 -18.28
N VAL A 128 11.14 -10.01 -18.19
CA VAL A 128 11.28 -8.96 -17.19
C VAL A 128 10.07 -8.02 -17.17
N VAL A 129 9.64 -7.53 -18.33
CA VAL A 129 8.54 -6.53 -18.42
C VAL A 129 7.14 -7.12 -18.32
N SER A 130 7.03 -8.45 -18.21
CA SER A 130 5.76 -9.13 -18.00
C SER A 130 5.33 -9.15 -16.52
N SER A 131 6.25 -8.92 -15.57
CA SER A 131 5.91 -8.69 -14.16
C SER A 131 5.17 -7.36 -13.98
N THR A 132 4.12 -7.38 -13.15
CA THR A 132 3.21 -6.25 -12.89
C THR A 132 3.14 -5.95 -11.41
N ASP A 133 3.04 -4.67 -11.05
CA ASP A 133 3.06 -4.22 -9.65
C ASP A 133 1.68 -3.72 -9.20
N ALA A 134 0.99 -4.54 -8.39
CA ALA A 134 -0.30 -4.18 -7.81
C ALA A 134 -0.22 -2.97 -6.86
N ALA A 135 0.89 -2.78 -6.14
CA ALA A 135 1.05 -1.65 -5.24
C ALA A 135 1.06 -0.32 -6.01
N ALA A 136 1.71 -0.28 -7.18
CA ALA A 136 1.68 0.88 -8.06
C ALA A 136 0.25 1.17 -8.58
N VAL A 137 -0.47 0.13 -8.99
CA VAL A 137 -1.87 0.22 -9.46
C VAL A 137 -2.79 0.75 -8.37
N PHE A 138 -2.74 0.17 -7.18
CA PHE A 138 -3.62 0.55 -6.07
C PHE A 138 -3.25 1.90 -5.46
N SER A 139 -1.98 2.31 -5.49
CA SER A 139 -1.58 3.66 -5.09
C SER A 139 -2.27 4.74 -5.93
N VAL A 140 -2.32 4.51 -7.25
CA VAL A 140 -2.99 5.41 -8.21
C VAL A 140 -4.51 5.32 -8.12
N LEU A 141 -5.05 4.10 -7.97
CA LEU A 141 -6.49 3.85 -7.93
C LEU A 141 -7.11 3.99 -6.53
N ARG A 142 -6.34 4.39 -5.51
CA ARG A 142 -6.82 4.53 -4.11
C ARG A 142 -8.12 5.34 -3.95
N LYS A 143 -8.38 6.29 -4.86
CA LYS A 143 -9.58 7.16 -4.84
C LYS A 143 -10.70 6.70 -5.78
N VAL A 144 -10.52 5.60 -6.50
CA VAL A 144 -11.51 5.05 -7.43
C VAL A 144 -12.04 3.75 -6.84
N PRO A 145 -13.33 3.68 -6.46
CA PRO A 145 -13.92 2.43 -6.00
C PRO A 145 -13.93 1.44 -7.16
N LEU A 146 -13.33 0.27 -6.95
CA LEU A 146 -13.28 -0.83 -7.90
C LEU A 146 -13.94 -2.06 -7.28
N PRO A 147 -14.65 -2.87 -8.10
CA PRO A 147 -15.18 -4.14 -7.68
C PRO A 147 -14.12 -5.02 -7.03
N SER A 148 -14.46 -5.61 -5.88
CA SER A 148 -13.60 -6.54 -5.13
C SER A 148 -13.04 -7.66 -6.00
N ARG A 149 -13.79 -8.13 -7.00
CA ARG A 149 -13.31 -9.10 -7.99
C ARG A 149 -12.14 -8.60 -8.84
N ILE A 150 -12.10 -7.33 -9.23
CA ILE A 150 -11.01 -6.76 -10.03
C ILE A 150 -9.78 -6.58 -9.15
N THR A 151 -9.97 -5.99 -7.97
CA THR A 151 -8.92 -5.81 -6.96
C THR A 151 -8.27 -7.16 -6.61
N GLY A 152 -9.08 -8.18 -6.31
CA GLY A 152 -8.58 -9.52 -5.99
C GLY A 152 -7.85 -10.19 -7.16
N VAL A 153 -8.30 -10.01 -8.41
CA VAL A 153 -7.58 -10.54 -9.59
C VAL A 153 -6.24 -9.82 -9.79
N LEU A 154 -6.19 -8.49 -9.68
CA LEU A 154 -4.97 -7.72 -9.89
C LEU A 154 -3.93 -7.98 -8.79
N GLU A 155 -4.37 -8.09 -7.53
CA GLU A 155 -3.51 -8.40 -6.39
C GLU A 155 -2.93 -9.82 -6.52
N ALA A 156 -3.79 -10.80 -6.81
CA ALA A 156 -3.36 -12.18 -7.04
C ALA A 156 -2.46 -12.30 -8.28
N GLU A 157 -2.75 -11.58 -9.36
CA GLU A 157 -1.92 -11.57 -10.56
C GLU A 157 -0.52 -11.05 -10.24
N SER A 158 -0.39 -9.91 -9.55
CA SER A 158 0.93 -9.35 -9.20
C SER A 158 1.74 -10.32 -8.33
N GLY A 159 1.12 -10.91 -7.30
CA GLY A 159 1.80 -11.86 -6.41
C GLY A 159 2.21 -13.18 -7.09
N PHE A 160 1.38 -13.73 -7.97
CA PHE A 160 1.69 -15.00 -8.64
C PHE A 160 2.62 -14.85 -9.84
N ASN A 161 2.56 -13.73 -10.57
CA ASN A 161 3.33 -13.49 -11.77
C ASN A 161 4.84 -13.32 -11.51
N ASP A 162 5.21 -12.76 -10.35
CA ASP A 162 6.63 -12.51 -10.04
C ASP A 162 7.47 -13.80 -10.01
N ALA A 163 6.92 -14.90 -9.50
CA ALA A 163 7.65 -16.16 -9.40
C ALA A 163 8.01 -16.78 -10.78
N PRO A 164 7.06 -17.06 -11.69
CA PRO A 164 7.38 -17.51 -13.04
C PRO A 164 8.30 -16.57 -13.80
N VAL A 165 8.13 -15.25 -13.62
CA VAL A 165 8.96 -14.25 -14.31
C VAL A 165 10.42 -14.31 -13.84
N VAL A 166 10.66 -14.39 -12.53
CA VAL A 166 12.02 -14.58 -12.01
C VAL A 166 12.67 -15.83 -12.60
N ILE A 167 11.95 -16.95 -12.64
CA ILE A 167 12.47 -18.22 -13.16
C ILE A 167 12.81 -18.08 -14.64
N LEU A 168 11.94 -17.48 -15.45
CA LEU A 168 12.20 -17.22 -16.86
C LEU A 168 13.42 -16.33 -17.07
N VAL A 169 13.57 -15.26 -16.28
CA VAL A 169 14.72 -14.36 -16.39
C VAL A 169 16.01 -15.06 -16.02
N VAL A 170 16.03 -15.86 -14.94
CA VAL A 170 17.19 -16.67 -14.53
C VAL A 170 17.53 -17.69 -15.61
N ALA A 171 16.54 -18.43 -16.13
CA ALA A 171 16.74 -19.43 -17.16
C ALA A 171 17.32 -18.84 -18.45
N PHE A 172 16.78 -17.71 -18.94
CA PHE A 172 17.33 -17.03 -20.11
C PHE A 172 18.67 -16.34 -19.82
N SER A 173 18.99 -16.10 -18.55
CA SER A 173 20.27 -15.52 -18.12
C SER A 173 21.38 -16.57 -17.89
N ALA A 174 21.05 -17.85 -17.82
CA ALA A 174 22.01 -18.92 -17.57
C ALA A 174 23.05 -19.08 -18.71
N VAL A 175 24.31 -19.36 -18.37
CA VAL A 175 25.39 -19.56 -19.36
C VAL A 175 25.29 -20.98 -19.93
N GLY A 176 24.81 -21.12 -21.17
CA GLY A 176 24.71 -22.41 -21.85
C GLY A 176 23.68 -22.39 -22.99
N PRO A 177 23.56 -23.48 -23.76
CA PRO A 177 22.47 -23.63 -24.72
C PRO A 177 21.13 -23.63 -23.98
N VAL A 178 20.14 -22.93 -24.54
CA VAL A 178 18.78 -22.96 -24.01
C VAL A 178 18.28 -24.39 -24.10
N GLU A 179 17.97 -24.99 -22.96
CA GLU A 179 17.39 -26.33 -22.93
C GLU A 179 16.07 -26.37 -23.69
N HIS A 180 15.61 -27.57 -24.06
CA HIS A 180 14.39 -27.69 -24.83
C HIS A 180 13.21 -27.10 -24.04
N TRP A 181 12.28 -26.43 -24.75
CA TRP A 181 11.19 -25.66 -24.14
C TRP A 181 10.35 -26.45 -23.11
N TYR A 182 10.23 -27.78 -23.28
CA TYR A 182 9.49 -28.64 -22.36
C TYR A 182 10.21 -28.85 -21.02
N VAL A 183 11.55 -28.80 -20.99
CA VAL A 183 12.33 -28.92 -19.74
C VAL A 183 12.14 -27.65 -18.92
N LEU A 184 12.24 -26.48 -19.56
CA LEU A 184 11.98 -25.19 -18.93
C LEU A 184 10.57 -25.13 -18.32
N VAL A 185 9.55 -25.60 -19.04
CA VAL A 185 8.18 -25.66 -18.51
C VAL A 185 8.09 -26.62 -17.30
N GLY A 186 8.77 -27.76 -17.37
CA GLY A 186 8.84 -28.71 -16.26
C GLY A 186 9.55 -28.15 -15.03
N GLU A 187 10.65 -27.43 -15.22
CA GLU A 187 11.42 -26.76 -14.17
C GLU A 187 10.58 -25.66 -13.51
N ILE A 188 9.95 -24.78 -14.30
CA ILE A 188 9.02 -23.77 -13.78
C ILE A 188 7.92 -24.42 -12.94
N ALA A 189 7.29 -25.47 -13.46
CA ALA A 189 6.22 -26.17 -12.73
C ALA A 189 6.72 -26.79 -11.42
N LEU A 190 7.91 -27.38 -11.43
CA LEU A 190 8.54 -27.99 -10.26
C LEU A 190 8.94 -26.94 -9.21
N GLU A 191 9.62 -25.87 -9.61
CA GLU A 191 10.06 -24.82 -8.71
C GLU A 191 8.87 -24.11 -8.05
N LEU A 192 7.80 -23.84 -8.81
CA LEU A 192 6.56 -23.29 -8.28
C LEU A 192 5.87 -24.27 -7.32
N ALA A 193 5.85 -25.57 -7.63
CA ALA A 193 5.27 -26.57 -6.76
C ALA A 193 6.03 -26.70 -5.42
N ILE A 194 7.36 -26.73 -5.47
CA ILE A 194 8.23 -26.77 -4.28
C ILE A 194 8.06 -25.50 -3.45
N GLY A 195 8.15 -24.32 -4.09
CA GLY A 195 7.93 -23.04 -3.43
C GLY A 195 6.56 -22.95 -2.78
N ALA A 196 5.52 -23.43 -3.48
CA ALA A 196 4.17 -23.46 -2.94
C ALA A 196 4.02 -24.39 -1.73
N ALA A 197 4.56 -25.61 -1.81
CA ALA A 197 4.53 -26.57 -0.73
C ALA A 197 5.24 -26.04 0.53
N ILE A 198 6.43 -25.46 0.35
CA ILE A 198 7.22 -24.89 1.45
C ILE A 198 6.52 -23.66 2.04
N GLY A 199 6.02 -22.74 1.22
CA GLY A 199 5.32 -21.56 1.70
C GLY A 199 4.07 -21.91 2.53
N LEU A 200 3.26 -22.84 2.05
CA LEU A 200 2.08 -23.31 2.78
C LEU A 200 2.45 -24.03 4.07
N ALA A 201 3.48 -24.90 4.05
CA ALA A 201 3.94 -25.61 5.23
C ALA A 201 4.51 -24.66 6.30
N VAL A 202 5.39 -23.75 5.91
CA VAL A 202 6.01 -22.76 6.82
C VAL A 202 4.96 -21.79 7.35
N GLY A 203 4.04 -21.30 6.51
CA GLY A 203 2.94 -20.44 6.95
C GLY A 203 2.02 -21.13 7.96
N TRP A 204 1.67 -22.40 7.72
CA TRP A 204 0.83 -23.18 8.63
C TRP A 204 1.53 -23.47 9.96
N LEU A 205 2.77 -23.97 9.93
CA LEU A 205 3.59 -24.23 11.12
C LEU A 205 3.87 -22.94 11.90
N GLY A 206 4.17 -21.85 11.21
CA GLY A 206 4.42 -20.54 11.82
C GLY A 206 3.18 -19.98 12.51
N SER A 207 2.01 -20.08 11.87
CA SER A 207 0.73 -19.70 12.49
C SER A 207 0.47 -20.54 13.74
N TYR A 208 0.67 -21.86 13.66
CA TYR A 208 0.53 -22.74 14.82
C TYR A 208 1.47 -22.35 15.95
N GLY A 209 2.76 -22.12 15.64
CA GLY A 209 3.78 -21.73 16.61
C GLY A 209 3.44 -20.40 17.30
N ILE A 210 3.13 -19.35 16.54
CA ILE A 210 2.82 -18.02 17.09
C ILE A 210 1.57 -18.05 17.99
N ARG A 211 0.58 -18.89 17.68
CA ARG A 211 -0.63 -19.01 18.51
C ARG A 211 -0.38 -19.73 19.84
N HIS A 212 0.63 -20.58 19.94
CA HIS A 212 0.93 -21.36 21.14
C HIS A 212 2.11 -20.79 21.95
N VAL A 213 2.95 -19.96 21.35
CA VAL A 213 4.07 -19.30 22.03
C VAL A 213 3.61 -17.95 22.56
N ALA A 214 3.45 -17.86 23.87
CA ALA A 214 3.22 -16.58 24.54
C ALA A 214 4.54 -15.79 24.59
N LEU A 215 4.73 -14.87 23.63
CA LEU A 215 5.90 -14.00 23.64
C LEU A 215 5.78 -12.95 24.77
N PRO A 216 6.86 -12.64 25.52
CA PRO A 216 6.84 -11.73 26.66
C PRO A 216 6.45 -10.28 26.33
N ALA A 217 6.67 -9.86 25.08
CA ALA A 217 6.41 -8.50 24.61
C ALA A 217 5.63 -8.53 23.29
N SER A 218 4.64 -7.65 23.18
CA SER A 218 3.80 -7.49 21.97
C SER A 218 4.62 -7.15 20.72
N GLY A 219 5.72 -6.41 20.87
CA GLY A 219 6.63 -6.07 19.78
C GLY A 219 7.43 -7.24 19.20
N LEU A 220 7.47 -8.39 19.87
CA LEU A 220 8.15 -9.59 19.33
C LEU A 220 7.29 -10.36 18.33
N TYR A 221 5.96 -10.21 18.37
CA TYR A 221 5.05 -10.88 17.43
C TYR A 221 5.30 -10.44 15.98
N PRO A 222 5.35 -9.13 15.65
CA PRO A 222 5.68 -8.68 14.29
C PRO A 222 7.02 -9.19 13.78
N ILE A 223 8.04 -9.19 14.65
CA ILE A 223 9.38 -9.66 14.29
C ILE A 223 9.36 -11.16 13.96
N ALA A 224 8.68 -11.97 14.79
CA ALA A 224 8.54 -13.40 14.55
C ALA A 224 7.80 -13.70 13.24
N VAL A 225 6.71 -12.98 12.94
CA VAL A 225 5.95 -13.14 11.69
C VAL A 225 6.83 -12.85 10.48
N MET A 226 7.56 -11.73 10.49
CA MET A 226 8.46 -11.38 9.38
C MET A 226 9.62 -12.37 9.25
N ALA A 227 10.18 -12.84 10.36
CA ALA A 227 11.24 -13.85 10.36
C ALA A 227 10.75 -15.18 9.76
N ILE A 228 9.51 -15.60 10.06
CA ILE A 228 8.90 -16.80 9.46
C ILE A 228 8.66 -16.60 7.95
N ALA A 229 8.22 -15.42 7.53
CA ALA A 229 8.02 -15.12 6.12
C ALA A 229 9.37 -15.17 5.35
N VAL A 230 10.42 -14.55 5.89
CA VAL A 230 11.77 -14.59 5.30
C VAL A 230 12.36 -16.01 5.33
N SER A 231 12.11 -16.81 6.37
CA SER A 231 12.58 -18.19 6.42
C SER A 231 11.88 -19.08 5.38
N ALA A 232 10.62 -18.79 5.03
CA ALA A 232 9.94 -19.46 3.92
C ALA A 232 10.63 -19.18 2.57
N TYR A 233 11.06 -17.93 2.32
CA TYR A 233 11.88 -17.60 1.14
C TYR A 233 13.17 -18.41 1.13
N ALA A 234 13.92 -18.37 2.24
CA ALA A 234 15.23 -19.03 2.33
C ALA A 234 15.09 -20.55 2.15
N ALA A 235 14.13 -21.18 2.84
CA ALA A 235 13.86 -22.61 2.71
C ALA A 235 13.42 -22.99 1.29
N GLY A 236 12.56 -22.16 0.67
CA GLY A 236 12.14 -22.33 -0.72
C GLY A 236 13.31 -22.31 -1.69
N ALA A 237 14.14 -21.27 -1.61
CA ALA A 237 15.32 -21.10 -2.44
C ALA A 237 16.36 -22.22 -2.23
N MET A 238 16.61 -22.63 -0.98
CA MET A 238 17.53 -23.73 -0.66
C MET A 238 17.06 -25.09 -1.16
N ALA A 239 15.74 -25.27 -1.34
CA ALA A 239 15.15 -26.49 -1.89
C ALA A 239 15.06 -26.46 -3.43
N HIS A 240 15.70 -25.51 -4.10
CA HIS A 240 15.55 -25.26 -5.54
C HIS A 240 14.09 -25.06 -5.95
N GLY A 241 13.32 -24.34 -5.12
CA GLY A 241 11.99 -23.87 -5.45
C GLY A 241 11.93 -22.35 -5.50
N SER A 242 10.77 -21.82 -5.93
CA SER A 242 10.56 -20.38 -5.94
C SER A 242 10.43 -19.82 -4.53
N GLY A 243 11.53 -19.27 -4.00
CA GLY A 243 11.55 -18.61 -2.70
C GLY A 243 10.55 -17.44 -2.63
N PHE A 244 10.39 -16.67 -3.71
CA PHE A 244 9.45 -15.56 -3.78
C PHE A 244 7.99 -16.01 -3.63
N LEU A 245 7.61 -17.11 -4.28
CA LEU A 245 6.28 -17.71 -4.08
C LEU A 245 6.12 -18.24 -2.64
N ALA A 246 7.17 -18.86 -2.10
CA ALA A 246 7.16 -19.42 -0.75
C ALA A 246 6.90 -18.34 0.32
N VAL A 247 7.59 -17.19 0.25
CA VAL A 247 7.34 -16.08 1.18
C VAL A 247 5.96 -15.49 1.02
N TYR A 248 5.49 -15.26 -0.21
CA TYR A 248 4.16 -14.70 -0.45
C TYR A 248 3.05 -15.61 0.13
N LEU A 249 3.10 -16.92 -0.14
CA LEU A 249 2.11 -17.86 0.40
C LEU A 249 2.22 -18.04 1.91
N ALA A 250 3.44 -18.08 2.48
CA ALA A 250 3.62 -18.16 3.92
C ALA A 250 3.03 -16.93 4.62
N ALA A 251 3.32 -15.74 4.10
CA ALA A 251 2.77 -14.47 4.56
C ALA A 251 1.25 -14.43 4.43
N MET A 252 0.69 -14.89 3.31
CA MET A 252 -0.76 -15.00 3.11
C MET A 252 -1.43 -15.92 4.12
N VAL A 253 -0.85 -17.09 4.40
CA VAL A 253 -1.37 -18.00 5.42
C VAL A 253 -1.32 -17.37 6.81
N LEU A 254 -0.21 -16.71 7.17
CA LEU A 254 -0.04 -16.00 8.44
C LEU A 254 -1.06 -14.87 8.59
N GLY A 255 -1.24 -14.04 7.56
CA GLY A 255 -2.17 -12.92 7.57
C GLY A 255 -3.63 -13.33 7.76
N ASN A 256 -4.00 -14.49 7.24
CA ASN A 256 -5.36 -15.04 7.37
C ASN A 256 -5.57 -15.90 8.63
N SER A 257 -4.54 -16.03 9.48
CA SER A 257 -4.54 -16.92 10.64
C SER A 257 -4.88 -16.26 11.98
N LYS A 258 -5.61 -15.13 12.01
CA LYS A 258 -6.06 -14.48 13.26
C LYS A 258 -4.98 -14.45 14.36
N LEU A 259 -3.80 -13.95 14.02
CA LEU A 259 -2.65 -13.95 14.93
C LEU A 259 -2.86 -12.97 16.10
N PRO A 260 -2.26 -13.23 17.28
CA PRO A 260 -2.23 -12.25 18.37
C PRO A 260 -1.56 -10.94 17.93
N HIS A 261 -2.00 -9.81 18.48
CA HIS A 261 -1.45 -8.48 18.20
C HIS A 261 -1.44 -8.09 16.70
N TRP A 262 -2.43 -8.57 15.93
CA TRP A 262 -2.54 -8.34 14.49
C TRP A 262 -2.32 -6.88 14.03
N PRO A 263 -2.93 -5.84 14.64
CA PRO A 263 -2.70 -4.46 14.20
C PRO A 263 -1.24 -4.01 14.29
N ALA A 264 -0.51 -4.47 15.32
CA ALA A 264 0.92 -4.17 15.47
C ALA A 264 1.75 -4.89 14.40
N THR A 265 1.43 -6.16 14.13
CA THR A 265 2.08 -6.95 13.06
C THR A 265 1.86 -6.30 11.70
N ARG A 266 0.62 -5.90 11.39
CA ARG A 266 0.29 -5.25 10.12
C ARG A 266 1.01 -3.91 9.98
N GLY A 267 0.95 -3.04 10.99
CA GLY A 267 1.63 -1.74 10.94
C GLY A 267 3.16 -1.85 10.82
N PHE A 268 3.77 -2.84 11.46
CA PHE A 268 5.21 -3.09 11.34
C PHE A 268 5.59 -3.61 9.94
N ALA A 269 4.83 -4.57 9.40
CA ALA A 269 5.04 -5.07 8.05
C ALA A 269 4.85 -3.96 7.01
N ASP A 270 3.81 -3.15 7.13
CA ASP A 270 3.57 -1.97 6.29
C ASP A 270 4.77 -1.01 6.32
N GLY A 271 5.28 -0.69 7.52
CA GLY A 271 6.44 0.17 7.69
C GLY A 271 7.72 -0.39 7.06
N LEU A 272 7.98 -1.69 7.22
CA LEU A 272 9.10 -2.38 6.56
C LEU A 272 8.94 -2.42 5.04
N GLY A 273 7.73 -2.64 4.54
CA GLY A 273 7.41 -2.60 3.12
C GLY A 273 7.72 -1.23 2.51
N TRP A 274 7.30 -0.15 3.18
CA TRP A 274 7.65 1.22 2.76
C TRP A 274 9.16 1.46 2.74
N LEU A 275 9.87 1.03 3.78
CA LEU A 275 11.32 1.18 3.85
C LEU A 275 12.03 0.41 2.72
N ALA A 276 11.63 -0.84 2.50
CA ALA A 276 12.14 -1.69 1.43
C ALA A 276 11.87 -1.08 0.05
N GLN A 277 10.66 -0.59 -0.19
CA GLN A 277 10.29 0.04 -1.46
C GLN A 277 11.07 1.34 -1.70
N ILE A 278 11.14 2.24 -0.71
CA ILE A 278 11.91 3.50 -0.83
C ILE A 278 13.38 3.18 -1.10
N GLY A 279 13.99 2.34 -0.26
CA GLY A 279 15.40 1.98 -0.39
C GLY A 279 15.72 1.35 -1.73
N MET A 280 14.88 0.43 -2.19
CA MET A 280 15.00 -0.24 -3.49
C MET A 280 14.94 0.77 -4.65
N PHE A 281 13.92 1.63 -4.71
CA PHE A 281 13.79 2.57 -5.83
C PHE A 281 14.90 3.64 -5.84
N VAL A 282 15.34 4.11 -4.66
CA VAL A 282 16.48 5.03 -4.60
C VAL A 282 17.75 4.33 -5.07
N LEU A 283 18.00 3.09 -4.65
CA LEU A 283 19.18 2.33 -5.05
C LEU A 283 19.21 2.06 -6.56
N LEU A 284 18.07 1.71 -7.14
CA LEU A 284 17.93 1.53 -8.59
C LEU A 284 18.16 2.83 -9.36
N GLY A 285 17.70 3.96 -8.82
CA GLY A 285 17.96 5.28 -9.39
C GLY A 285 19.43 5.69 -9.27
N LEU A 286 20.13 5.19 -8.26
CA LEU A 286 21.57 5.43 -8.08
C LEU A 286 22.42 4.60 -9.06
N LEU A 287 21.95 3.40 -9.42
CA LEU A 287 22.62 2.50 -10.37
C LEU A 287 22.58 3.00 -11.81
N VAL A 288 21.57 3.79 -12.18
CA VAL A 288 21.39 4.21 -13.57
C VAL A 288 22.23 5.44 -13.92
N THR A 289 22.73 5.47 -15.15
CA THR A 289 23.45 6.60 -15.71
C THR A 289 22.59 7.29 -16.78
N PRO A 290 22.09 8.52 -16.55
CA PRO A 290 21.13 9.19 -17.43
C PRO A 290 21.58 9.37 -18.88
N HIS A 291 22.86 9.67 -19.14
CA HIS A 291 23.33 9.87 -20.51
C HIS A 291 23.26 8.60 -21.37
N ASP A 292 23.49 7.42 -20.78
CA ASP A 292 23.40 6.13 -21.47
C ASP A 292 21.96 5.75 -21.83
N LEU A 293 20.96 6.34 -21.16
CA LEU A 293 19.55 6.06 -21.42
C LEU A 293 19.01 6.72 -22.70
N ILE A 294 19.68 7.74 -23.21
CA ILE A 294 19.18 8.54 -24.33
C ILE A 294 19.10 7.69 -25.60
N ASP A 295 20.11 6.85 -25.84
CA ASP A 295 20.17 6.00 -27.04
C ASP A 295 19.14 4.87 -26.99
N ASP A 296 18.80 4.39 -25.79
CA ASP A 296 17.84 3.30 -25.58
C ASP A 296 16.40 3.79 -25.35
N PHE A 297 16.16 5.11 -25.40
CA PHE A 297 14.85 5.70 -25.19
C PHE A 297 13.80 5.22 -26.22
N TRP A 298 14.13 5.32 -27.52
CA TRP A 298 13.21 4.90 -28.57
C TRP A 298 12.94 3.39 -28.59
N PRO A 299 13.96 2.52 -28.46
CA PRO A 299 13.75 1.10 -28.21
C PRO A 299 12.75 0.82 -27.09
N ALA A 300 12.91 1.47 -25.93
CA ALA A 300 12.02 1.31 -24.78
C ALA A 300 10.57 1.74 -25.07
N VAL A 301 10.39 2.87 -25.77
CA VAL A 301 9.06 3.34 -26.19
C VAL A 301 8.40 2.35 -27.16
N VAL A 302 9.12 1.84 -28.15
CA VAL A 302 8.56 0.88 -29.12
C VAL A 302 8.15 -0.43 -28.44
N VAL A 303 9.04 -1.00 -27.63
CA VAL A 303 8.77 -2.25 -26.91
C VAL A 303 7.61 -2.07 -25.93
N GLY A 304 7.62 -0.99 -25.16
CA GLY A 304 6.55 -0.70 -24.20
C GLY A 304 5.20 -0.41 -24.86
N LEU A 305 5.20 0.14 -26.08
CA LEU A 305 3.98 0.39 -26.85
C LEU A 305 3.36 -0.93 -27.28
N VAL A 306 4.16 -1.85 -27.84
CA VAL A 306 3.67 -3.17 -28.23
C VAL A 306 3.18 -3.94 -27.01
N LEU A 307 3.94 -3.87 -25.92
CA LEU A 307 3.58 -4.53 -24.67
C LEU A 307 2.23 -4.01 -24.12
N THR A 308 2.04 -2.69 -24.08
CA THR A 308 0.84 -2.07 -23.49
C THR A 308 -0.37 -2.11 -24.42
N ALA A 309 -0.18 -1.90 -25.72
CA ALA A 309 -1.26 -1.83 -26.70
C ALA A 309 -1.64 -3.17 -27.32
N VAL A 310 -0.73 -4.16 -27.32
CA VAL A 310 -0.94 -5.46 -27.98
C VAL A 310 -0.77 -6.62 -27.01
N ALA A 311 0.41 -6.78 -26.42
CA ALA A 311 0.74 -7.97 -25.64
C ALA A 311 -0.15 -8.13 -24.42
N ARG A 312 -0.38 -7.05 -23.67
CA ARG A 312 -1.20 -7.06 -22.45
C ARG A 312 -2.69 -7.23 -22.72
N PRO A 313 -3.31 -6.52 -23.69
CA PRO A 313 -4.67 -6.85 -24.11
C PRO A 313 -4.82 -8.29 -24.60
N LEU A 314 -3.87 -8.79 -25.40
CA LEU A 314 -3.94 -10.16 -25.89
C LEU A 314 -3.87 -11.18 -24.76
N SER A 315 -2.92 -11.02 -23.83
CA SER A 315 -2.77 -11.91 -22.68
C SER A 315 -4.00 -11.90 -21.79
N VAL A 316 -4.55 -10.72 -21.47
CA VAL A 316 -5.75 -10.60 -20.63
C VAL A 316 -6.99 -11.17 -21.32
N PHE A 317 -7.23 -10.87 -22.60
CA PHE A 317 -8.43 -11.33 -23.29
C PHE A 317 -8.44 -12.83 -23.54
N ILE A 318 -7.28 -13.43 -23.87
CA ILE A 318 -7.15 -14.87 -24.09
C ILE A 318 -7.24 -15.62 -22.76
N SER A 319 -6.43 -15.25 -21.76
CA SER A 319 -6.41 -15.94 -20.46
C SER A 319 -7.73 -15.83 -19.72
N LEU A 320 -8.44 -14.70 -19.87
CA LEU A 320 -9.75 -14.48 -19.25
C LEU A 320 -10.94 -14.84 -20.14
N ALA A 321 -10.73 -15.45 -21.30
CA ALA A 321 -11.81 -15.91 -22.16
C ALA A 321 -12.79 -16.88 -21.44
N PRO A 322 -12.32 -17.85 -20.63
CA PRO A 322 -13.21 -18.81 -19.95
C PRO A 322 -14.08 -18.20 -18.85
N PHE A 323 -13.64 -17.11 -18.21
CA PHE A 323 -14.22 -16.60 -16.96
C PHE A 323 -15.41 -15.63 -17.14
N ARG A 324 -15.92 -15.45 -18.37
CA ARG A 324 -17.11 -14.62 -18.70
C ARG A 324 -17.11 -13.20 -18.09
N LEU A 325 -15.94 -12.57 -17.91
CA LEU A 325 -15.84 -11.20 -17.41
C LEU A 325 -16.33 -10.17 -18.44
N PRO A 326 -16.96 -9.05 -18.01
CA PRO A 326 -17.35 -7.97 -18.90
C PRO A 326 -16.14 -7.41 -19.67
N ARG A 327 -16.34 -7.07 -20.94
CA ARG A 327 -15.26 -6.51 -21.79
C ARG A 327 -14.63 -5.23 -21.21
N ARG A 328 -15.41 -4.44 -20.47
CA ARG A 328 -14.95 -3.23 -19.79
C ARG A 328 -13.96 -3.56 -18.67
N GLU A 329 -14.26 -4.57 -17.85
CA GLU A 329 -13.35 -5.03 -16.79
C GLU A 329 -12.04 -5.56 -17.40
N LYS A 330 -12.13 -6.36 -18.48
CA LYS A 330 -10.95 -6.84 -19.22
C LYS A 330 -10.11 -5.70 -19.81
N ALA A 331 -10.75 -4.67 -20.36
CA ALA A 331 -10.06 -3.50 -20.88
C ALA A 331 -9.32 -2.73 -19.78
N LEU A 332 -9.96 -2.54 -18.61
CA LEU A 332 -9.31 -1.93 -17.46
C LEU A 332 -8.12 -2.78 -16.98
N MET A 333 -8.28 -4.10 -16.83
CA MET A 333 -7.19 -5.01 -16.45
C MET A 333 -6.03 -5.00 -17.47
N SER A 334 -6.35 -4.87 -18.75
CA SER A 334 -5.34 -4.76 -19.81
C SER A 334 -4.54 -3.46 -19.71
N TRP A 335 -5.18 -2.37 -19.29
CA TRP A 335 -4.52 -1.07 -19.11
C TRP A 335 -3.83 -0.92 -17.74
N ALA A 336 -4.31 -1.64 -16.73
CA ALA A 336 -3.83 -1.60 -15.35
C ALA A 336 -2.49 -2.31 -15.12
N GLY A 337 -1.80 -2.76 -16.18
CA GLY A 337 -0.48 -3.40 -16.08
C GLY A 337 0.66 -2.41 -15.81
N LEU A 338 0.58 -1.65 -14.71
CA LEU A 338 1.67 -0.79 -14.26
C LEU A 338 2.86 -1.63 -13.83
N ARG A 339 4.06 -1.15 -14.14
CA ARG A 339 5.33 -1.81 -13.83
C ARG A 339 5.98 -1.10 -12.65
N GLY A 340 6.40 -1.88 -11.67
CA GLY A 340 7.05 -1.40 -10.47
C GLY A 340 8.57 -1.51 -10.52
N ALA A 341 9.17 -1.71 -9.35
CA ALA A 341 10.61 -1.94 -9.22
C ALA A 341 11.03 -3.35 -9.62
N VAL A 342 10.12 -4.33 -9.55
CA VAL A 342 10.45 -5.74 -9.81
C VAL A 342 11.12 -5.92 -11.18
N PRO A 343 10.55 -5.45 -12.30
CA PRO A 343 11.21 -5.55 -13.60
C PRO A 343 12.63 -4.96 -13.61
N ILE A 344 12.84 -3.81 -12.96
CA ILE A 344 14.15 -3.15 -12.96
C ILE A 344 15.18 -4.00 -12.20
N ILE A 345 14.81 -4.59 -11.05
CA ILE A 345 15.70 -5.50 -10.32
C ILE A 345 15.98 -6.76 -11.14
N LEU A 346 14.96 -7.34 -11.77
CA LEU A 346 15.17 -8.55 -12.58
C LEU A 346 16.08 -8.28 -13.79
N ALA A 347 16.10 -7.05 -14.30
CA ALA A 347 17.04 -6.64 -15.33
C ALA A 347 18.51 -6.57 -14.84
N THR A 348 18.79 -6.60 -13.54
CA THR A 348 20.17 -6.69 -13.03
C THR A 348 20.72 -8.12 -13.08
N ILE A 349 19.85 -9.14 -13.13
CA ILE A 349 20.25 -10.57 -13.27
C ILE A 349 21.18 -10.78 -14.49
N PRO A 350 20.80 -10.38 -15.72
CA PRO A 350 21.69 -10.54 -16.88
C PRO A 350 22.97 -9.70 -16.78
N MET A 351 22.95 -8.55 -16.07
CA MET A 351 24.15 -7.72 -15.84
C MET A 351 25.17 -8.44 -14.95
N VAL A 352 24.71 -8.99 -13.83
CA VAL A 352 25.55 -9.75 -12.89
C VAL A 352 26.04 -11.06 -13.52
N SER A 353 25.22 -11.67 -14.39
CA SER A 353 25.60 -12.87 -15.15
C SER A 353 26.60 -12.59 -16.29
N GLY A 354 26.96 -11.32 -16.53
CA GLY A 354 27.94 -10.94 -17.55
C GLY A 354 27.48 -11.17 -18.99
N ILE A 355 26.16 -11.13 -19.24
CA ILE A 355 25.62 -11.36 -20.59
C ILE A 355 25.93 -10.15 -21.49
N GLU A 356 26.36 -10.42 -22.71
CA GLU A 356 26.63 -9.39 -23.70
C GLU A 356 25.36 -8.55 -24.01
N GLY A 357 25.49 -7.22 -23.94
CA GLY A 357 24.38 -6.28 -24.09
C GLY A 357 23.40 -6.25 -22.91
N SER A 358 23.75 -6.80 -21.75
CA SER A 358 22.94 -6.74 -20.53
C SER A 358 22.66 -5.31 -20.05
N THR A 359 23.63 -4.38 -20.18
CA THR A 359 23.42 -2.95 -19.88
C THR A 359 22.32 -2.35 -20.76
N ARG A 360 22.28 -2.72 -22.05
CA ARG A 360 21.24 -2.28 -22.98
C ARG A 360 19.86 -2.81 -22.58
N VAL A 361 19.78 -4.09 -22.18
CA VAL A 361 18.56 -4.68 -21.64
C VAL A 361 18.08 -3.92 -20.40
N PHE A 362 18.98 -3.62 -19.46
CA PHE A 362 18.69 -2.83 -18.26
C PHE A 362 18.18 -1.43 -18.62
N ASN A 363 18.87 -0.70 -19.49
CA ASN A 363 18.48 0.64 -19.92
C ASN A 363 17.08 0.66 -20.56
N ILE A 364 16.80 -0.28 -21.47
CA ILE A 364 15.50 -0.40 -22.13
C ILE A 364 14.40 -0.67 -21.11
N VAL A 365 14.60 -1.62 -20.18
CA VAL A 365 13.62 -1.93 -19.13
C VAL A 365 13.41 -0.72 -18.23
N PHE A 366 14.49 -0.05 -17.81
CA PHE A 366 14.44 1.10 -16.92
C PHE A 366 13.63 2.25 -17.54
N VAL A 367 13.94 2.64 -18.77
CA VAL A 367 13.22 3.70 -19.48
C VAL A 367 11.76 3.30 -19.72
N LEU A 368 11.50 2.05 -20.10
CA LEU A 368 10.15 1.55 -20.33
C LEU A 368 9.32 1.67 -19.05
N VAL A 369 9.85 1.23 -17.91
CA VAL A 369 9.14 1.34 -16.62
C VAL A 369 8.82 2.80 -16.32
N ILE A 370 9.76 3.73 -16.48
CA ILE A 370 9.52 5.16 -16.22
C ILE A 370 8.45 5.73 -17.16
N VAL A 371 8.65 5.60 -18.47
CA VAL A 371 7.78 6.20 -19.49
C VAL A 371 6.35 5.67 -19.35
N TYR A 372 6.18 4.35 -19.24
CA TYR A 372 4.84 3.76 -19.17
C TYR A 372 4.18 3.98 -17.81
N THR A 373 4.94 4.08 -16.73
CA THR A 373 4.36 4.45 -15.42
C THR A 373 3.89 5.90 -15.41
N LEU A 374 4.63 6.82 -16.05
CA LEU A 374 4.24 8.22 -16.23
C LEU A 374 2.99 8.38 -17.11
N ILE A 375 2.82 7.53 -18.13
CA ILE A 375 1.66 7.56 -19.03
C ILE A 375 0.45 6.85 -18.39
N GLN A 376 0.63 5.62 -17.90
CA GLN A 376 -0.45 4.78 -17.39
C GLN A 376 -0.94 5.28 -16.02
N GLY A 377 -0.07 5.81 -15.16
CA GLY A 377 -0.45 6.27 -13.82
C GLY A 377 -1.62 7.27 -13.85
N PRO A 378 -1.49 8.45 -14.47
CA PRO A 378 -2.57 9.43 -14.54
C PRO A 378 -3.77 8.98 -15.40
N THR A 379 -3.55 8.15 -16.41
CA THR A 379 -4.61 7.71 -17.33
C THR A 379 -5.48 6.61 -16.75
N LEU A 380 -4.98 5.83 -15.79
CA LEU A 380 -5.69 4.69 -15.21
C LEU A 380 -6.96 5.10 -14.42
N PRO A 381 -6.94 6.11 -13.51
CA PRO A 381 -8.16 6.61 -12.87
C PRO A 381 -9.15 7.21 -13.86
N TRP A 382 -8.66 7.87 -14.91
CA TRP A 382 -9.49 8.43 -15.97
C TRP A 382 -10.21 7.33 -16.76
N LEU A 383 -9.50 6.25 -17.12
CA LEU A 383 -10.06 5.12 -17.84
C LEU A 383 -11.10 4.37 -16.98
N ALA A 384 -10.79 4.14 -15.70
CA ALA A 384 -11.71 3.48 -14.78
C ALA A 384 -13.05 4.23 -14.66
N LYS A 385 -13.00 5.57 -14.55
CA LYS A 385 -14.20 6.43 -14.53
C LYS A 385 -14.96 6.39 -15.86
N THR A 386 -14.24 6.44 -16.98
CA THR A 386 -14.85 6.46 -18.33
C THR A 386 -15.55 5.14 -18.65
N LEU A 387 -15.02 4.01 -18.18
CA LEU A 387 -15.64 2.69 -18.38
C LEU A 387 -16.83 2.42 -17.43
N ASN A 388 -17.10 3.32 -16.48
CA ASN A 388 -18.17 3.22 -15.48
C ASN A 388 -18.16 1.87 -14.74
N ILE A 389 -16.97 1.46 -14.28
CA ILE A 389 -16.72 0.18 -13.58
C ILE A 389 -16.94 0.31 -12.06
N SER A 390 -17.15 1.53 -11.55
CA SER A 390 -17.33 1.79 -10.12
C SER A 390 -18.53 1.06 -9.55
N ASP A 391 -18.34 0.45 -8.37
CA ASP A 391 -19.44 -0.06 -7.56
C ASP A 391 -20.39 1.08 -7.20
N ASP A 392 -21.67 0.74 -7.06
CA ASP A 392 -22.68 1.63 -6.53
C ASP A 392 -22.22 2.08 -5.12
N PRO A 393 -22.11 3.40 -4.84
CA PRO A 393 -21.69 3.91 -3.53
C PRO A 393 -22.54 3.43 -2.33
N SER A 394 -23.58 2.62 -2.57
CA SER A 394 -24.35 1.89 -1.58
C SER A 394 -23.65 0.68 -0.95
N GLU A 395 -22.58 0.13 -1.52
CA GLU A 395 -21.77 -0.87 -0.80
C GLU A 395 -20.96 -0.16 0.29
N THR A 396 -21.32 -0.45 1.54
CA THR A 396 -20.61 0.04 2.73
C THR A 396 -19.11 -0.15 2.53
N ALA A 397 -18.36 0.96 2.45
CA ALA A 397 -16.91 0.94 2.33
C ALA A 397 -16.36 -0.11 3.31
N ASP A 398 -15.60 -1.04 2.74
CA ASP A 398 -15.05 -2.20 3.41
C ASP A 398 -14.53 -1.77 4.78
N LEU A 399 -15.08 -2.34 5.86
CA LEU A 399 -14.74 -2.06 7.26
C LEU A 399 -13.31 -2.53 7.52
N GLY A 400 -12.34 -1.87 6.91
CA GLY A 400 -10.94 -2.03 7.19
C GLY A 400 -10.71 -1.60 8.62
N ILE A 401 -10.12 -2.49 9.42
CA ILE A 401 -9.53 -2.13 10.69
C ILE A 401 -8.31 -1.26 10.34
N GLU A 402 -8.53 0.02 10.03
CA GLU A 402 -7.46 0.98 9.92
C GLU A 402 -6.73 0.99 11.27
N SER A 403 -5.40 1.08 11.25
CA SER A 403 -4.59 1.12 12.46
C SER A 403 -4.75 2.45 13.22
N ALA A 404 -5.30 3.48 12.56
CA ALA A 404 -5.45 4.84 13.09
C ALA A 404 -6.72 5.59 12.59
N PRO A 405 -7.94 5.01 12.72
CA PRO A 405 -9.17 5.67 12.27
C PRO A 405 -9.44 6.94 13.08
N LEU A 406 -8.98 6.94 14.33
CA LEU A 406 -9.06 8.04 15.27
C LEU A 406 -8.17 9.23 14.87
N GLU A 407 -7.02 9.04 14.22
CA GLU A 407 -6.22 10.17 13.72
C GLU A 407 -6.94 10.93 12.60
N ARG A 408 -7.62 10.19 11.70
CA ARG A 408 -8.40 10.75 10.60
C ARG A 408 -9.65 11.48 11.10
N LEU A 409 -10.30 10.91 12.12
CA LEU A 409 -11.46 11.49 12.80
C LEU A 409 -11.09 12.54 13.86
N ARG A 410 -9.78 12.75 14.11
CA ARG A 410 -9.25 13.56 15.21
C ARG A 410 -9.90 13.21 16.56
N GLY A 411 -10.08 11.92 16.82
CA GLY A 411 -10.60 11.37 18.06
C GLY A 411 -9.48 10.91 18.97
N HIS A 412 -9.65 11.09 20.27
CA HIS A 412 -8.79 10.63 21.34
C HIS A 412 -9.49 9.53 22.13
N LEU A 413 -8.76 8.49 22.48
CA LEU A 413 -9.21 7.47 23.43
C LEU A 413 -8.65 7.79 24.82
N LEU A 414 -9.54 7.97 25.78
CA LEU A 414 -9.21 8.14 27.19
C LEU A 414 -9.63 6.87 27.93
N SER A 415 -8.68 6.17 28.57
CA SER A 415 -9.01 5.12 29.55
C SER A 415 -9.07 5.74 30.93
N VAL A 416 -10.21 5.59 31.61
CA VAL A 416 -10.43 6.12 32.96
C VAL A 416 -10.87 5.00 33.89
N ALA A 417 -9.99 4.60 34.80
CA ALA A 417 -10.34 3.69 35.88
C ALA A 417 -11.16 4.42 36.96
N VAL A 418 -12.11 3.71 37.59
CA VAL A 418 -12.87 4.17 38.75
C VAL A 418 -12.27 3.55 40.02
N PRO A 419 -11.23 4.16 40.62
CA PRO A 419 -10.58 3.62 41.81
C PRO A 419 -11.53 3.59 43.01
N GLY A 420 -11.24 2.75 44.00
CA GLY A 420 -12.14 2.52 45.15
C GLY A 420 -12.49 3.76 45.99
N LYS A 421 -11.67 4.82 45.91
CA LYS A 421 -11.91 6.12 46.58
C LYS A 421 -12.66 7.15 45.70
N SER A 422 -12.90 6.83 44.43
CA SER A 422 -13.58 7.72 43.48
C SER A 422 -15.04 7.92 43.88
N LYS A 423 -15.52 9.16 43.88
CA LYS A 423 -16.95 9.49 44.06
C LYS A 423 -17.78 9.31 42.78
N MET A 424 -17.15 8.83 41.71
CA MET A 424 -17.83 8.47 40.46
C MET A 424 -18.71 7.21 40.59
N HIS A 425 -18.53 6.42 41.64
CA HIS A 425 -19.42 5.29 41.93
C HIS A 425 -20.85 5.77 42.21
N GLY A 426 -21.84 5.12 41.62
CA GLY A 426 -23.26 5.50 41.76
C GLY A 426 -23.71 6.60 40.80
N VAL A 427 -22.82 7.16 39.98
CA VAL A 427 -23.14 8.12 38.91
C VAL A 427 -23.57 7.36 37.66
N GLU A 428 -24.64 7.79 37.01
CA GLU A 428 -25.05 7.25 35.71
C GLU A 428 -24.23 7.85 34.57
N VAL A 429 -24.07 7.14 33.45
CA VAL A 429 -23.33 7.65 32.29
C VAL A 429 -23.91 8.97 31.77
N ALA A 430 -25.23 9.14 31.77
CA ALA A 430 -25.89 10.40 31.42
C ALA A 430 -25.56 11.54 32.39
N GLU A 431 -25.35 11.23 33.67
CA GLU A 431 -25.04 12.22 34.73
C GLU A 431 -23.59 12.74 34.63
N LEU A 432 -22.70 12.04 33.90
CA LEU A 432 -21.36 12.56 33.61
C LEU A 432 -21.42 13.92 32.89
N ARG A 433 -22.44 14.13 32.05
CA ARG A 433 -22.62 15.34 31.22
C ARG A 433 -21.34 15.70 30.47
N LEU A 434 -20.83 14.74 29.70
CA LEU A 434 -19.68 14.96 28.82
C LEU A 434 -20.01 16.02 27.77
N PRO A 435 -19.01 16.82 27.32
CA PRO A 435 -19.22 17.79 26.25
C PRO A 435 -19.66 17.11 24.96
N ALA A 436 -20.43 17.82 24.13
CA ALA A 436 -20.83 17.33 22.82
C ALA A 436 -19.57 17.03 21.98
N GLY A 437 -19.43 15.79 21.51
CA GLY A 437 -18.20 15.29 20.88
C GLY A 437 -17.33 14.41 21.79
N ALA A 438 -17.76 14.12 23.02
CA ALA A 438 -17.20 13.09 23.88
C ALA A 438 -18.27 12.11 24.38
N ALA A 439 -17.96 10.81 24.38
CA ALA A 439 -18.89 9.76 24.80
C ALA A 439 -18.18 8.58 25.47
N VAL A 440 -18.80 8.00 26.49
CA VAL A 440 -18.38 6.71 27.04
C VAL A 440 -18.84 5.62 26.08
N THR A 441 -17.88 4.93 25.46
CA THR A 441 -18.16 3.94 24.41
C THR A 441 -18.25 2.52 24.96
N LEU A 442 -17.40 2.20 25.95
CA LEU A 442 -17.32 0.89 26.59
C LEU A 442 -17.06 1.04 28.08
N VAL A 443 -17.60 0.11 28.87
CA VAL A 443 -17.25 -0.10 30.28
C VAL A 443 -16.74 -1.51 30.44
N VAL A 444 -15.58 -1.68 31.07
CA VAL A 444 -15.04 -2.97 31.47
C VAL A 444 -15.30 -3.16 32.96
N ARG A 445 -16.03 -4.24 33.29
CA ARG A 445 -16.35 -4.62 34.67
C ARG A 445 -16.07 -6.11 34.84
N ASP A 446 -15.28 -6.46 35.85
CA ASP A 446 -14.90 -7.85 36.15
C ASP A 446 -14.35 -8.60 34.90
N GLY A 447 -13.57 -7.90 34.08
CA GLY A 447 -12.99 -8.44 32.84
C GLY A 447 -13.96 -8.58 31.66
N LYS A 448 -15.23 -8.17 31.80
CA LYS A 448 -16.23 -8.16 30.72
C LYS A 448 -16.48 -6.76 30.22
N SER A 449 -16.40 -6.57 28.91
CA SER A 449 -16.71 -5.30 28.24
C SER A 449 -18.16 -5.27 27.77
N PHE A 450 -18.82 -4.12 27.94
CA PHE A 450 -20.18 -3.90 27.43
C PHE A 450 -20.39 -2.42 27.06
N VAL A 451 -21.33 -2.16 26.16
CA VAL A 451 -21.74 -0.81 25.77
C VAL A 451 -22.69 -0.26 26.83
N PRO A 452 -22.38 0.86 27.51
CA PRO A 452 -23.24 1.39 28.54
C PRO A 452 -24.48 2.07 27.93
N ALA A 453 -25.66 1.78 28.48
CA ALA A 453 -26.84 2.63 28.32
C ALA A 453 -26.66 3.96 29.09
N PRO A 454 -27.39 5.03 28.74
CA PRO A 454 -27.35 6.31 29.47
C PRO A 454 -27.64 6.16 30.98
N SER A 455 -28.49 5.20 31.36
CA SER A 455 -28.85 4.86 32.75
C SER A 455 -27.87 3.89 33.43
N THR A 456 -26.77 3.53 32.77
CA THR A 456 -25.78 2.61 33.36
C THR A 456 -25.07 3.28 34.52
N VAL A 457 -25.20 2.68 35.70
CA VAL A 457 -24.53 3.14 36.91
C VAL A 457 -23.08 2.64 36.96
N LEU A 458 -22.16 3.57 37.17
CA LEU A 458 -20.73 3.29 37.33
C LEU A 458 -20.43 2.71 38.71
N ARG A 459 -19.56 1.70 38.75
CA ARG A 459 -19.14 0.99 39.97
C ARG A 459 -17.64 1.14 40.20
N ARG A 460 -17.23 0.89 41.44
CA ARG A 460 -15.81 0.84 41.80
C ARG A 460 -15.17 -0.34 41.07
N GLY A 461 -13.99 -0.12 40.51
CA GLY A 461 -13.29 -1.11 39.70
C GLY A 461 -13.71 -1.14 38.23
N ASP A 462 -14.68 -0.31 37.81
CA ASP A 462 -14.97 -0.14 36.38
C ASP A 462 -13.81 0.58 35.69
N GLU A 463 -13.55 0.21 34.44
CA GLU A 463 -12.68 0.94 33.53
C GLU A 463 -13.51 1.47 32.35
N LEU A 464 -13.45 2.77 32.12
CA LEU A 464 -14.24 3.47 31.12
C LEU A 464 -13.39 3.78 29.90
N LEU A 465 -13.89 3.45 28.72
CA LEU A 465 -13.30 3.89 27.46
C LEU A 465 -14.11 5.06 26.90
N VAL A 466 -13.51 6.25 26.91
CA VAL A 466 -14.14 7.48 26.43
C VAL A 466 -13.50 7.90 25.11
N VAL A 467 -14.31 8.12 24.09
CA VAL A 467 -13.86 8.73 22.82
C VAL A 467 -14.21 10.21 22.88
N ALA A 468 -13.23 11.08 22.64
CA ALA A 468 -13.43 12.53 22.60
C ALA A 468 -12.78 13.13 21.34
N THR A 469 -13.46 14.04 20.66
CA THR A 469 -12.85 14.79 19.54
C THR A 469 -11.80 15.79 20.05
N ASP A 470 -10.80 16.10 19.22
CA ASP A 470 -9.69 17.05 19.48
C ASP A 470 -10.11 18.30 20.30
N PRO A 471 -11.13 19.08 19.89
CA PRO A 471 -11.47 20.34 20.56
C PRO A 471 -12.05 20.15 21.97
N VAL A 472 -12.53 18.96 22.31
CA VAL A 472 -13.22 18.70 23.60
C VAL A 472 -12.49 17.70 24.49
N ARG A 473 -11.32 17.20 24.07
CA ARG A 473 -10.50 16.25 24.84
C ARG A 473 -10.23 16.76 26.25
N ASP A 474 -9.67 17.95 26.37
CA ASP A 474 -9.24 18.50 27.66
C ASP A 474 -10.45 18.82 28.55
N ALA A 475 -11.55 19.29 27.96
CA ALA A 475 -12.81 19.52 28.66
C ALA A 475 -13.45 18.21 29.16
N ALA A 476 -13.40 17.14 28.36
CA ALA A 476 -13.89 15.82 28.74
C ALA A 476 -13.04 15.21 29.88
N GLU A 477 -11.71 15.34 29.80
CA GLU A 477 -10.80 14.90 30.87
C GLU A 477 -11.05 15.66 32.17
N ALA A 478 -11.12 17.00 32.11
CA ALA A 478 -11.40 17.84 33.27
C ALA A 478 -12.74 17.46 33.91
N ARG A 479 -13.77 17.20 33.09
CA ARG A 479 -15.09 16.78 33.58
C ARG A 479 -15.04 15.43 34.28
N LEU A 480 -14.38 14.43 33.70
CA LEU A 480 -14.24 13.10 34.31
C LEU A 480 -13.47 13.18 35.64
N ARG A 481 -12.41 13.98 35.71
CA ARG A 481 -11.68 14.25 36.96
C ARG A 481 -12.58 14.93 38.01
N ALA A 482 -13.35 15.94 37.62
CA ALA A 482 -14.27 16.65 38.50
C ALA A 482 -15.33 15.71 39.10
N VAL A 483 -15.91 14.82 38.28
CA VAL A 483 -16.88 13.80 38.73
C VAL A 483 -16.21 12.72 39.60
N GLY A 484 -14.96 12.35 39.30
CA GLY A 484 -14.17 11.46 40.15
C GLY A 484 -14.00 11.98 41.58
N GLN A 485 -13.85 13.29 41.74
CA GLN A 485 -13.66 13.94 43.05
C GLN A 485 -14.98 14.34 43.73
N GLY A 486 -15.96 14.80 42.95
CA GLY A 486 -17.20 15.42 43.43
C GLY A 486 -18.47 14.56 43.30
N GLY A 487 -18.40 13.42 42.59
CA GLY A 487 -19.55 12.56 42.31
C GLY A 487 -20.68 13.29 41.59
N LYS A 488 -21.94 12.97 41.93
CA LYS A 488 -23.14 13.61 41.35
C LYS A 488 -23.17 15.14 41.53
N LEU A 489 -22.47 15.66 42.54
CA LEU A 489 -22.44 17.08 42.89
C LEU A 489 -21.24 17.83 42.30
N ALA A 490 -20.45 17.22 41.41
CA ALA A 490 -19.27 17.86 40.84
C ALA A 490 -19.55 19.20 40.14
N GLY A 491 -20.75 19.38 39.56
CA GLY A 491 -21.17 20.66 38.99
C GLY A 491 -21.42 21.76 40.03
N TRP A 492 -21.75 21.42 41.27
CA TRP A 492 -22.02 22.36 42.37
C TRP A 492 -20.80 22.64 43.23
N LEU A 493 -19.85 21.70 43.30
CA LEU A 493 -18.65 21.81 44.15
C LEU A 493 -17.54 22.69 43.56
N GLY A 494 -17.77 23.34 42.41
CA GLY A 494 -16.75 24.19 41.76
C GLY A 494 -15.48 23.45 41.35
N THR A 495 -15.51 22.11 41.27
CA THR A 495 -14.36 21.29 40.85
C THR A 495 -14.17 21.28 39.33
N SER A 496 -15.00 22.02 38.59
CA SER A 496 -14.80 22.32 37.18
C SER A 496 -13.66 23.33 37.08
N GLY A 497 -12.48 22.91 36.63
CA GLY A 497 -11.34 23.79 36.34
C GLY A 497 -11.56 24.74 35.15
N ALA A 498 -12.80 25.23 34.94
CA ALA A 498 -13.23 25.97 33.76
C ALA A 498 -13.80 27.37 34.07
N ASP A 499 -13.77 27.85 35.31
CA ASP A 499 -14.33 29.16 35.68
C ASP A 499 -13.26 30.24 35.92
N ARG A 500 -12.13 30.21 35.18
CA ARG A 500 -11.11 31.28 35.30
C ARG A 500 -10.52 31.84 34.01
N THR A 501 -11.10 31.54 32.85
CA THR A 501 -10.75 32.22 31.60
C THR A 501 -11.97 32.31 30.70
N ASP A 502 -12.83 33.29 30.94
CA ASP A 502 -13.60 34.02 29.90
C ASP A 502 -14.41 35.17 30.54
N GLU A 503 -13.70 36.11 31.16
CA GLU A 503 -14.07 37.53 31.00
C GLU A 503 -13.19 38.11 29.89
N ALA A 504 -13.37 37.57 28.68
CA ALA A 504 -13.04 38.33 27.49
C ALA A 504 -14.05 39.48 27.42
N THR A 505 -13.61 40.64 27.88
CA THR A 505 -14.24 41.94 27.63
C THR A 505 -14.76 41.99 26.20
N VAL A 506 -16.09 41.94 26.06
CA VAL A 506 -16.75 42.22 24.79
C VAL A 506 -16.55 43.70 24.51
N ASP A 507 -15.60 44.02 23.64
CA ASP A 507 -15.33 45.38 23.17
C ASP A 507 -16.48 45.84 22.26
N MET A 508 -17.57 46.30 22.89
CA MET A 508 -18.80 46.84 22.29
C MET A 508 -18.61 47.92 21.19
N PRO A 509 -17.52 48.73 21.14
CA PRO A 509 -17.29 49.67 20.03
C PRO A 509 -17.02 49.00 18.68
N HIS A 510 -16.50 47.76 18.66
CA HIS A 510 -16.10 47.09 17.41
C HIS A 510 -17.29 46.46 16.67
N LEU A 511 -18.29 45.96 17.42
CA LEU A 511 -19.55 45.42 16.86
C LEU A 511 -20.44 46.54 16.30
N ALA A 512 -20.46 47.72 16.92
CA ALA A 512 -21.18 48.89 16.40
C ALA A 512 -20.62 49.40 15.06
N LYS A 513 -19.30 49.28 14.85
CA LYS A 513 -18.65 49.59 13.57
C LYS A 513 -18.96 48.57 12.48
N LEU A 514 -19.10 47.29 12.81
CA LEU A 514 -19.48 46.24 11.85
C LEU A 514 -20.95 46.37 11.40
N ALA A 515 -21.86 46.67 12.33
CA ALA A 515 -23.28 46.85 12.02
C ALA A 515 -23.54 48.06 11.11
N ARG A 516 -22.81 49.17 11.30
CA ARG A 516 -22.88 50.35 10.40
C ARG A 516 -22.32 50.09 9.00
N LYS A 517 -21.41 49.12 8.85
CA LYS A 517 -20.81 48.76 7.55
C LYS A 517 -21.70 47.84 6.72
N LEU A 518 -22.57 47.06 7.37
CA LEU A 518 -23.51 46.14 6.72
C LEU A 518 -24.86 46.80 6.36
N GLY A 519 -25.22 47.92 6.98
CA GLY A 519 -26.49 48.63 6.71
C GLY A 519 -26.52 49.60 5.52
N LYS A 520 -25.47 49.66 4.68
CA LYS A 520 -25.37 50.62 3.55
C LYS A 520 -25.29 50.01 2.14
N GLY A 521 -25.48 48.71 1.99
CA GLY A 521 -25.45 48.06 0.66
C GLY A 521 -26.68 47.18 0.43
N GLY A 522 -27.75 47.76 -0.11
CA GLY A 522 -28.91 46.95 -0.52
C GLY A 522 -30.22 47.70 -0.72
N GLU A 523 -30.25 48.77 -1.52
CA GLU A 523 -31.50 49.16 -2.19
C GLU A 523 -31.65 48.31 -3.45
N SER A 524 -32.72 47.52 -3.55
CA SER A 524 -33.15 46.91 -4.80
C SER A 524 -34.66 47.12 -4.99
N ARG A 525 -35.00 47.54 -6.21
CA ARG A 525 -36.31 47.96 -6.74
C ARG A 525 -37.38 46.85 -6.74
N PRO A 526 -38.68 47.18 -6.75
CA PRO A 526 -39.76 46.21 -6.85
C PRO A 526 -40.00 45.76 -8.31
N ALA A 527 -40.33 44.49 -8.48
CA ALA A 527 -40.66 43.86 -9.77
C ALA A 527 -42.15 44.03 -10.13
N ASP A 528 -42.37 44.20 -11.43
CA ASP A 528 -43.62 44.59 -12.08
C ASP A 528 -44.52 43.39 -12.46
N LYS A 529 -45.81 43.67 -12.65
CA LYS A 529 -46.92 42.74 -12.97
C LYS A 529 -46.99 42.35 -14.46
N ALA A 530 -47.43 41.12 -14.75
CA ALA A 530 -48.35 40.67 -15.84
C ALA A 530 -48.34 39.13 -15.84
N GLY A 531 -49.42 38.34 -15.82
CA GLY A 531 -50.68 38.34 -16.60
C GLY A 531 -50.70 36.99 -17.36
N SER A 532 -51.46 35.97 -16.94
CA SER A 532 -52.87 35.66 -17.25
C SER A 532 -53.04 34.46 -18.22
N GLY A 533 -53.96 33.55 -17.88
CA GLY A 533 -54.62 32.59 -18.79
C GLY A 533 -54.00 31.17 -18.80
N GLY A 534 -54.72 30.07 -18.63
CA GLY A 534 -56.15 29.84 -18.51
C GLY A 534 -56.50 28.37 -18.82
N THR A 535 -57.04 27.69 -17.81
CA THR A 535 -58.21 26.77 -17.87
C THR A 535 -58.13 25.35 -18.49
N PRO A 536 -59.05 24.44 -18.06
CA PRO A 536 -58.71 23.09 -17.63
C PRO A 536 -59.40 21.97 -18.44
N ARG A 537 -58.95 20.73 -18.22
CA ARG A 537 -59.80 19.56 -17.94
C ARG A 537 -58.98 18.42 -17.37
#